data_AF-A0A538IRR8-F1
#
_entry.id   AF-A0A538IRR8-F1
#
_cell.length_a   1.000
_cell.length_b   1.000
_cell.length_c   1.000
_cell.angle_alpha   90.00
_cell.angle_beta   90.00
_cell.angle_gamma   90.00
#
_symmetry.space_group_name_H-M   'P 1'
#
loop_
_entity.id
_entity.type
_entity.pdbx_description
1 polymer ?
#
loop_
_entity_poly.entity_id
_entity_poly.type
_entity_poly.pdbx_seq_one_letter_code
_entity_poly.pdbx_strand_id
1 'polypeptide(L)'
;MPLLRVTIRHYYDFGTDRAIVGDDLVRPDAWDRLRTKTSGVFAIPPTREEFVQTAEGRADIAGRARAIDAWLEGRGARVVASYGVGGAALEWWLHKLRPRRKLIVTDYGEVTVQRLVETFPEVVVRYHDLRRDEPLVADVHLFHRIDTELTNREWQEVFTRFARVPILVVVTEVLDLRRLLLELRLRRRMKLRHATKAGYLRSSAAFEALWRPTHTSHPIRMHDLSSWELRPRAVGRTDSARGLSHTYEPLPERRVRTRAAEPSDVIDHLRKGDRTVGGLSRHDEGGLQRPDP
;
A
#
# COMPACT_ATOMS: atom_id res chain seq x y z
N MET A 1 -28.11 18.77 -3.97
CA MET A 1 -27.06 19.80 -3.77
C MET A 1 -25.81 19.36 -4.53
N PRO A 2 -25.10 20.25 -5.25
CA PRO A 2 -23.83 19.89 -5.84
C PRO A 2 -22.88 19.41 -4.73
N LEU A 3 -22.37 18.19 -4.85
CA LEU A 3 -21.45 17.61 -3.87
C LEU A 3 -20.16 18.45 -3.86
N LEU A 4 -19.89 19.12 -2.74
CA LEU A 4 -18.70 19.94 -2.57
C LEU A 4 -17.44 19.09 -2.77
N ARG A 5 -16.52 19.57 -3.62
CA ARG A 5 -15.21 18.96 -3.82
C ARG A 5 -14.29 19.43 -2.70
N VAL A 6 -14.06 18.57 -1.72
CA VAL A 6 -13.24 18.88 -0.54
C VAL A 6 -12.08 17.90 -0.46
N THR A 7 -10.89 18.43 -0.23
CA THR A 7 -9.69 17.65 0.11
C THR A 7 -9.04 18.30 1.32
N ILE A 8 -8.81 17.52 2.37
CA ILE A 8 -8.14 17.98 3.59
C ILE A 8 -6.95 17.09 3.91
N ARG A 9 -5.93 17.63 4.58
CA ARG A 9 -4.84 16.80 5.12
C ARG A 9 -5.39 15.80 6.15
N HIS A 10 -4.88 14.59 6.15
CA HIS A 10 -5.19 13.58 7.15
C HIS A 10 -4.04 13.49 8.15
N TYR A 11 -4.39 13.32 9.42
CA TYR A 11 -3.43 13.11 10.50
C TYR A 11 -3.84 11.86 11.27
N TYR A 12 -2.85 11.04 11.59
CA TYR A 12 -3.05 9.82 12.35
C TYR A 12 -2.20 9.85 13.62
N ASP A 13 -2.76 9.35 14.72
CA ASP A 13 -2.06 9.18 15.98
C ASP A 13 -1.46 7.77 16.04
N PHE A 14 -0.16 7.67 15.81
CA PHE A 14 0.60 6.42 15.89
C PHE A 14 0.99 6.05 17.33
N GLY A 15 0.57 6.81 18.34
CA GLY A 15 0.91 6.55 19.73
C GLY A 15 2.43 6.46 19.93
N THR A 16 2.89 5.37 20.53
CA THR A 16 4.32 5.12 20.78
C THR A 16 5.13 4.95 19.49
N ASP A 17 4.51 4.49 18.40
CA ASP A 17 5.19 4.27 17.12
C ASP A 17 5.49 5.59 16.38
N ARG A 18 4.99 6.73 16.87
CA ARG A 18 5.30 8.05 16.31
C ARG A 18 6.81 8.30 16.22
N ALA A 19 7.59 7.85 17.20
CA ALA A 19 9.05 8.02 17.21
C ALA A 19 9.73 7.28 16.04
N ILE A 20 9.10 6.22 15.51
CA ILE A 20 9.59 5.40 14.41
C ILE A 20 9.14 6.00 13.07
N VAL A 21 7.89 6.47 12.98
CA VAL A 21 7.29 6.99 11.75
C VAL A 21 7.79 8.42 11.43
N GLY A 22 7.87 9.28 12.45
CA GLY A 22 8.19 10.71 12.30
C GLY A 22 6.97 11.56 11.94
N ASP A 23 7.19 12.79 11.46
CA ASP A 23 6.11 13.78 11.27
C ASP A 23 5.30 13.59 9.96
N ASP A 24 5.85 12.86 8.98
CA ASP A 24 5.21 12.60 7.69
C ASP A 24 5.42 11.14 7.27
N LEU A 25 4.30 10.40 7.22
CA LEU A 25 4.22 9.00 6.81
C LEU A 25 4.31 8.84 5.30
N VAL A 26 4.04 9.89 4.51
CA VAL A 26 3.95 9.83 3.05
C VAL A 26 5.35 9.83 2.41
N ARG A 27 6.23 8.94 2.88
CA ARG A 27 7.59 8.73 2.39
C ARG A 27 7.91 7.24 2.44
N PRO A 28 8.64 6.70 1.43
CA PRO A 28 8.95 5.27 1.37
C PRO A 28 9.64 4.74 2.64
N ASP A 29 10.62 5.50 3.16
CA ASP A 29 11.40 5.13 4.34
C ASP A 29 10.56 5.07 5.63
N ALA A 30 9.53 5.92 5.72
CA ALA A 30 8.63 5.94 6.87
C ALA A 30 7.72 4.70 6.88
N TRP A 31 7.21 4.30 5.70
CA TRP A 31 6.45 3.07 5.55
C TRP A 31 7.29 1.82 5.80
N ASP A 32 8.52 1.75 5.27
CA ASP A 32 9.42 0.61 5.52
C ASP A 32 9.72 0.47 7.01
N ARG A 33 9.99 1.57 7.73
CA ARG A 33 10.16 1.54 9.19
C ARG A 33 8.91 1.09 9.91
N LEU A 34 7.75 1.63 9.57
CA LEU A 34 6.48 1.24 10.19
C LEU A 34 6.20 -0.26 10.00
N ARG A 35 6.48 -0.79 8.81
CA ARG A 35 6.22 -2.19 8.46
C ARG A 35 7.18 -3.18 9.12
N THR A 36 8.43 -2.78 9.37
CA THR A 36 9.48 -3.72 9.82
C THR A 36 9.96 -3.52 11.25
N LYS A 37 9.66 -2.37 11.87
CA LYS A 37 10.13 -2.02 13.21
C LYS A 37 9.01 -1.90 14.25
N THR A 38 7.78 -2.26 13.87
CA THR A 38 6.62 -2.26 14.79
C THR A 38 5.93 -3.62 14.74
N SER A 39 4.98 -3.86 15.66
CA SER A 39 4.15 -5.06 15.72
C SER A 39 2.66 -4.74 15.52
N GLY A 40 2.34 -3.54 15.05
CA GLY A 40 0.96 -3.06 14.91
C GLY A 40 0.27 -3.56 13.65
N VAL A 41 -0.94 -3.05 13.40
CA VAL A 41 -1.80 -3.42 12.25
C VAL A 41 -1.21 -3.09 10.87
N PHE A 42 -0.09 -2.36 10.84
CA PHE A 42 0.66 -1.97 9.64
C PHE A 42 1.96 -2.76 9.48
N ALA A 43 2.33 -3.60 10.45
CA ALA A 43 3.54 -4.40 10.42
C ALA A 43 3.43 -5.57 9.45
N ILE A 44 4.58 -6.01 8.94
CA ILE A 44 4.72 -7.30 8.27
C ILE A 44 5.56 -8.16 9.20
N PRO A 45 4.98 -9.23 9.78
CA PRO A 45 5.71 -10.11 10.68
C PRO A 45 6.96 -10.71 10.00
N PRO A 46 8.02 -11.03 10.75
CA PRO A 46 9.27 -11.52 10.18
C PRO A 46 9.16 -12.92 9.58
N THR A 47 8.16 -13.71 9.98
CA THR A 47 7.96 -15.10 9.54
C THR A 47 6.67 -15.28 8.75
N ARG A 48 6.66 -16.30 7.89
CA ARG A 48 5.48 -16.68 7.11
C ARG A 48 4.32 -17.09 8.03
N GLU A 49 4.60 -17.86 9.07
CA GLU A 49 3.59 -18.37 10.01
C GLU A 49 2.87 -17.20 10.72
N GLU A 50 3.62 -16.24 11.24
CA GLU A 50 3.06 -15.04 11.88
C GLU A 50 2.35 -14.13 10.89
N PHE A 51 2.85 -14.01 9.65
CA PHE A 51 2.18 -13.29 8.57
C PHE A 51 0.79 -13.88 8.31
N VAL A 52 0.69 -15.19 8.16
CA VAL A 52 -0.59 -15.89 7.94
C VAL A 52 -1.53 -15.69 9.13
N GLN A 53 -1.05 -15.89 10.36
CA GLN A 53 -1.87 -15.67 11.56
C GLN A 53 -2.38 -14.23 11.65
N THR A 54 -1.53 -13.25 11.36
CA THR A 54 -1.89 -11.83 11.36
C THR A 54 -2.92 -11.52 10.28
N ALA A 55 -2.74 -12.03 9.05
CA ALA A 55 -3.68 -11.82 7.96
C ALA A 55 -5.03 -12.50 8.23
N GLU A 56 -5.03 -13.70 8.80
CA GLU A 56 -6.26 -14.45 9.12
C GLU A 56 -7.01 -13.89 10.33
N GLY A 57 -6.32 -13.28 11.29
CA GLY A 57 -6.93 -12.56 12.41
C GLY A 57 -7.75 -11.32 12.00
N ARG A 58 -7.64 -10.87 10.73
CA ARG A 58 -8.31 -9.67 10.21
C ARG A 58 -9.64 -10.01 9.54
N ALA A 59 -10.68 -10.25 10.36
CA ALA A 59 -12.03 -10.54 9.87
C ALA A 59 -12.62 -9.42 8.98
N ASP A 60 -12.27 -8.14 9.25
CA ASP A 60 -12.65 -7.00 8.42
C ASP A 60 -12.09 -7.12 6.99
N ILE A 61 -10.82 -7.54 6.88
CA ILE A 61 -10.15 -7.76 5.60
C ILE A 61 -10.72 -8.98 4.89
N ALA A 62 -11.03 -10.06 5.60
CA ALA A 62 -11.64 -11.25 5.02
C ALA A 62 -13.00 -10.94 4.36
N GLY A 63 -13.82 -10.11 5.00
CA GLY A 63 -15.11 -9.64 4.45
C GLY A 63 -14.92 -8.86 3.14
N ARG A 64 -13.96 -7.93 3.11
CA ARG A 64 -13.59 -7.17 1.90
C ARG A 64 -13.05 -8.08 0.80
N ALA A 65 -12.19 -9.03 1.13
CA ALA A 65 -11.61 -9.98 0.18
C ALA A 65 -12.69 -10.82 -0.51
N ARG A 66 -13.70 -11.30 0.22
CA ARG A 66 -14.82 -12.04 -0.36
C ARG A 66 -15.63 -11.19 -1.35
N ALA A 67 -15.90 -9.93 -1.01
CA ALA A 67 -16.61 -9.02 -1.91
C ALA A 67 -15.80 -8.75 -3.19
N ILE A 68 -14.49 -8.52 -3.04
CA ILE A 68 -13.58 -8.29 -4.17
C ILE A 68 -13.44 -9.55 -5.02
N ASP A 69 -13.27 -10.74 -4.42
CA ASP A 69 -13.18 -12.01 -5.14
C ASP A 69 -14.42 -12.29 -6.00
N ALA A 70 -15.61 -12.13 -5.43
CA ALA A 70 -16.87 -12.29 -6.16
C ALA A 70 -16.98 -11.32 -7.34
N TRP A 71 -16.57 -10.07 -7.14
CA TRP A 71 -16.56 -9.06 -8.20
C TRP A 71 -15.55 -9.37 -9.31
N LEU A 72 -14.37 -9.89 -8.94
CA LEU A 72 -13.32 -10.32 -9.88
C LEU A 72 -13.76 -11.54 -10.69
N GLU A 73 -14.41 -12.51 -10.04
CA GLU A 73 -14.95 -13.70 -10.68
C GLU A 73 -16.06 -13.36 -11.68
N GLY A 74 -16.96 -12.44 -11.33
CA GLY A 74 -17.97 -11.93 -12.26
C GLY A 74 -17.41 -11.25 -13.52
N ARG A 75 -16.12 -10.87 -13.51
CA ARG A 75 -15.38 -10.33 -14.68
C ARG A 75 -14.50 -11.35 -15.38
N GLY A 76 -14.41 -12.57 -14.86
CA GLY A 76 -13.49 -13.57 -15.35
C GLY A 76 -12.01 -13.16 -15.22
N ALA A 77 -11.68 -12.27 -14.27
CA ALA A 77 -10.32 -11.79 -14.08
C ALA A 77 -9.38 -12.91 -13.62
N ARG A 78 -8.37 -13.22 -14.43
CA ARG A 78 -7.37 -14.27 -14.22
C ARG A 78 -6.08 -13.72 -13.63
N VAL A 79 -5.71 -12.49 -13.99
CA VAL A 79 -4.53 -11.77 -13.50
C VAL A 79 -4.95 -10.47 -12.85
N VAL A 80 -4.54 -10.26 -11.59
CA VAL A 80 -4.81 -9.02 -10.85
C VAL A 80 -3.51 -8.44 -10.34
N ALA A 81 -3.27 -7.16 -10.61
CA ALA A 81 -2.17 -6.41 -10.02
C ALA A 81 -2.70 -5.55 -8.87
N SER A 82 -2.24 -5.78 -7.65
CA SER A 82 -2.58 -4.99 -6.46
C SER A 82 -1.41 -4.09 -6.07
N TYR A 83 -1.70 -2.79 -5.88
CA TYR A 83 -0.69 -1.75 -5.74
C TYR A 83 -0.67 -1.15 -4.34
N GLY A 84 0.53 -0.92 -3.80
CA GLY A 84 0.75 -0.35 -2.47
C GLY A 84 0.16 -1.22 -1.36
N VAL A 85 0.43 -2.52 -1.43
CA VAL A 85 -0.26 -3.53 -0.60
C VAL A 85 0.10 -3.45 0.88
N GLY A 86 1.24 -2.84 1.22
CA GLY A 86 1.80 -2.83 2.56
C GLY A 86 1.84 -4.21 3.18
N GLY A 87 1.01 -4.43 4.21
CA GLY A 87 0.93 -5.69 4.95
C GLY A 87 0.38 -6.89 4.16
N ALA A 88 -0.12 -6.71 2.93
CA ALA A 88 -0.65 -7.74 2.04
C ALA A 88 -1.73 -8.67 2.62
N ALA A 89 -2.40 -8.29 3.72
CA ALA A 89 -3.43 -9.11 4.35
C ALA A 89 -4.64 -9.34 3.43
N LEU A 90 -5.00 -8.35 2.60
CA LEU A 90 -6.07 -8.51 1.61
C LEU A 90 -5.66 -9.54 0.55
N GLU A 91 -4.44 -9.41 0.04
CA GLU A 91 -3.88 -10.24 -1.02
C GLU A 91 -3.72 -11.69 -0.57
N TRP A 92 -3.35 -11.93 0.70
CA TRP A 92 -3.39 -13.26 1.31
C TRP A 92 -4.78 -13.89 1.19
N TRP A 93 -5.82 -13.16 1.61
CA TRP A 93 -7.19 -13.67 1.52
C TRP A 93 -7.65 -13.89 0.08
N LEU A 94 -7.28 -13.01 -0.86
CA LEU A 94 -7.59 -13.18 -2.28
C LEU A 94 -6.92 -14.44 -2.86
N HIS A 95 -5.67 -14.70 -2.48
CA HIS A 95 -4.96 -15.93 -2.87
C HIS A 95 -5.66 -17.15 -2.26
N LYS A 96 -5.95 -17.13 -0.95
CA LYS A 96 -6.61 -18.22 -0.24
C LYS A 96 -7.99 -18.57 -0.83
N LEU A 97 -8.78 -17.56 -1.20
CA LEU A 97 -10.10 -17.74 -1.83
C LEU A 97 -9.99 -18.25 -3.26
N ARG A 98 -8.95 -17.84 -4.01
CA ARG A 98 -8.78 -18.22 -5.41
C ARG A 98 -7.32 -18.47 -5.79
N PRO A 99 -6.71 -19.61 -5.40
CA PRO A 99 -5.28 -19.86 -5.62
C PRO A 99 -4.87 -19.90 -7.10
N ARG A 100 -5.83 -20.19 -7.99
CA ARG A 100 -5.61 -20.22 -9.45
C ARG A 100 -5.55 -18.84 -10.09
N ARG A 101 -6.02 -17.78 -9.41
CA ARG A 101 -5.92 -16.41 -9.91
C ARG A 101 -4.49 -15.92 -9.69
N LYS A 102 -3.82 -15.48 -10.75
CA LYS A 102 -2.48 -14.91 -10.64
C LYS A 102 -2.59 -13.54 -9.98
N LEU A 103 -2.01 -13.42 -8.79
CA LEU A 103 -1.87 -12.14 -8.09
C LEU A 103 -0.45 -11.61 -8.29
N ILE A 104 -0.36 -10.36 -8.74
CA ILE A 104 0.86 -9.58 -8.74
C ILE A 104 0.72 -8.54 -7.64
N VAL A 105 1.53 -8.67 -6.60
CA VAL A 105 1.48 -7.88 -5.38
C VAL A 105 2.63 -6.87 -5.44
N THR A 106 2.33 -5.58 -5.32
CA THR A 106 3.37 -4.56 -5.45
C THR A 106 3.40 -3.55 -4.32
N ASP A 107 4.60 -3.07 -4.02
CA ASP A 107 4.84 -1.95 -3.12
C ASP A 107 6.05 -1.14 -3.61
N TYR A 108 6.24 0.07 -3.08
CA TYR A 108 7.33 0.98 -3.43
C TYR A 108 8.39 1.11 -2.33
N GLY A 109 8.20 0.46 -1.18
CA GLY A 109 9.23 0.27 -0.17
C GLY A 109 10.08 -0.96 -0.46
N GLU A 110 11.39 -0.81 -0.65
CA GLU A 110 12.28 -1.92 -1.03
C GLU A 110 12.34 -2.98 0.07
N VAL A 111 12.41 -2.56 1.34
CA VAL A 111 12.45 -3.48 2.48
C VAL A 111 11.11 -4.19 2.63
N THR A 112 10.01 -3.50 2.37
CA THR A 112 8.67 -4.09 2.33
C THR A 112 8.58 -5.18 1.27
N VAL A 113 9.04 -4.90 0.04
CA VAL A 113 9.03 -5.86 -1.06
C VAL A 113 9.85 -7.09 -0.70
N GLN A 114 11.06 -6.92 -0.17
CA GLN A 114 11.89 -8.05 0.26
C GLN A 114 11.20 -8.89 1.33
N ARG A 115 10.62 -8.24 2.36
CA ARG A 115 9.90 -8.95 3.42
C ARG A 115 8.73 -9.76 2.87
N LEU A 116 7.95 -9.19 1.94
CA LEU A 116 6.82 -9.88 1.32
C LEU A 116 7.26 -11.08 0.46
N VAL A 117 8.40 -11.00 -0.23
CA VAL A 117 8.97 -12.15 -0.97
C VAL A 117 9.26 -13.31 -0.01
N GLU A 118 9.77 -13.02 1.18
CA GLU A 118 10.10 -14.03 2.19
C GLU A 118 8.84 -14.61 2.85
N THR A 119 7.85 -13.78 3.17
CA THR A 119 6.68 -14.20 3.96
C THR A 119 5.46 -14.61 3.14
N PHE A 120 5.40 -14.27 1.85
CA PHE A 120 4.27 -14.58 0.96
C PHE A 120 4.74 -15.10 -0.42
N PRO A 121 5.44 -16.25 -0.47
CA PRO A 121 6.06 -16.77 -1.70
C PRO A 121 5.05 -17.29 -2.74
N GLU A 122 3.77 -17.47 -2.40
CA GLU A 122 2.74 -18.03 -3.27
C GLU A 122 2.27 -17.07 -4.39
N VAL A 123 2.65 -15.80 -4.32
CA VAL A 123 2.27 -14.76 -5.29
C VAL A 123 3.48 -14.09 -5.92
N VAL A 124 3.27 -13.37 -7.01
CA VAL A 124 4.34 -12.60 -7.66
C VAL A 124 4.49 -11.26 -6.93
N VAL A 125 5.53 -11.10 -6.13
CA VAL A 125 5.84 -9.83 -5.46
C VAL A 125 6.79 -8.99 -6.34
N ARG A 126 6.50 -7.68 -6.51
CA ARG A 126 7.34 -6.76 -7.29
C ARG A 126 7.44 -5.38 -6.65
N TYR A 127 8.59 -4.73 -6.82
CA TYR A 127 8.68 -3.29 -6.66
C TYR A 127 7.85 -2.59 -7.73
N HIS A 128 7.08 -1.57 -7.34
CA HIS A 128 6.37 -0.69 -8.27
C HIS A 128 6.04 0.66 -7.63
N ASP A 129 6.47 1.74 -8.25
CA ASP A 129 6.11 3.11 -7.86
C ASP A 129 5.03 3.68 -8.79
N LEU A 130 3.80 3.78 -8.29
CA LEU A 130 2.66 4.33 -9.02
C LEU A 130 2.93 5.71 -9.63
N ARG A 131 3.82 6.51 -9.04
CA ARG A 131 4.14 7.86 -9.52
C ARG A 131 4.97 7.85 -10.79
N ARG A 132 5.63 6.73 -11.12
CA ARG A 132 6.65 6.64 -12.16
C ARG A 132 6.38 5.53 -13.17
N ASP A 133 5.97 4.37 -12.69
CA ASP A 133 5.96 3.14 -13.47
C ASP A 133 4.65 2.95 -14.23
N GLU A 134 4.76 2.39 -15.44
CA GLU A 134 3.61 2.03 -16.29
C GLU A 134 2.81 0.86 -15.70
N PRO A 135 1.47 0.80 -15.94
CA PRO A 135 0.64 -0.26 -15.40
C PRO A 135 1.16 -1.66 -15.78
N LEU A 136 1.17 -2.58 -14.82
CA LEU A 136 1.54 -3.98 -15.09
C LEU A 136 0.51 -4.67 -15.98
N VAL A 137 0.93 -5.69 -16.73
CA VAL A 137 0.00 -6.49 -17.54
C VAL A 137 -0.90 -7.32 -16.62
N ALA A 138 -2.16 -6.90 -16.49
CA ALA A 138 -3.19 -7.55 -15.68
C ALA A 138 -4.59 -7.30 -16.26
N ASP A 139 -5.55 -8.16 -15.92
CA ASP A 139 -6.96 -7.98 -16.31
C ASP A 139 -7.64 -6.89 -15.48
N VAL A 140 -7.19 -6.70 -14.22
CA VAL A 140 -7.67 -5.68 -13.28
C VAL A 140 -6.52 -5.13 -12.45
N HIS A 141 -6.54 -3.81 -12.24
CA HIS A 141 -5.64 -3.10 -11.35
C HIS A 141 -6.38 -2.74 -10.06
N LEU A 142 -5.90 -3.20 -8.91
CA LEU A 142 -6.53 -2.99 -7.62
C LEU A 142 -5.80 -1.90 -6.83
N PHE A 143 -6.50 -0.81 -6.57
CA PHE A 143 -6.06 0.27 -5.68
C PHE A 143 -6.85 0.17 -4.37
N HIS A 144 -6.34 -0.62 -3.42
CA HIS A 144 -6.99 -0.83 -2.14
C HIS A 144 -6.31 -0.01 -1.05
N ARG A 145 -7.04 1.00 -0.52
CA ARG A 145 -6.68 1.80 0.66
C ARG A 145 -5.41 2.65 0.56
N ILE A 146 -4.89 2.83 -0.65
CA ILE A 146 -3.76 3.75 -0.95
C ILE A 146 -4.22 5.19 -1.23
N ASP A 147 -5.52 5.43 -1.19
CA ASP A 147 -6.20 6.65 -1.64
C ASP A 147 -5.74 7.92 -0.90
N THR A 148 -5.27 7.78 0.34
CA THR A 148 -4.78 8.88 1.16
C THR A 148 -3.35 9.32 0.83
N GLU A 149 -2.55 8.48 0.16
CA GLU A 149 -1.10 8.64 0.08
C GLU A 149 -0.63 9.70 -0.91
N LEU A 150 -1.42 10.02 -1.93
CA LEU A 150 -1.00 10.95 -2.97
C LEU A 150 -1.77 12.27 -2.88
N THR A 151 -1.15 13.36 -3.33
CA THR A 151 -1.85 14.63 -3.59
C THR A 151 -2.85 14.49 -4.74
N ASN A 152 -3.73 15.48 -4.92
CA ASN A 152 -4.66 15.46 -6.06
C ASN A 152 -3.93 15.46 -7.41
N ARG A 153 -2.84 16.22 -7.51
CA ARG A 153 -2.03 16.29 -8.73
C ARG A 153 -1.39 14.93 -9.04
N GLU A 154 -0.74 14.33 -8.05
CA GLU A 154 -0.11 13.02 -8.22
C GLU A 154 -1.16 11.95 -8.58
N TRP A 155 -2.33 11.96 -7.94
CA TRP A 155 -3.41 11.04 -8.32
C TRP A 155 -3.89 11.24 -9.77
N GLN A 156 -4.03 12.48 -10.23
CA GLN A 156 -4.38 12.76 -11.62
C GLN A 156 -3.31 12.24 -12.58
N GLU A 157 -2.03 12.39 -12.24
CA GLU A 157 -0.91 11.84 -13.02
C GLU A 157 -0.97 10.29 -13.04
N VAL A 158 -1.26 9.64 -11.91
CA VAL A 158 -1.49 8.18 -11.84
C VAL A 158 -2.67 7.75 -12.72
N PHE A 159 -3.83 8.37 -12.60
CA PHE A 159 -5.00 8.01 -13.44
C PHE A 159 -4.82 8.32 -14.92
N THR A 160 -3.92 9.25 -15.27
CA THR A 160 -3.52 9.51 -16.65
C THR A 160 -2.64 8.39 -17.18
N ARG A 161 -1.66 7.95 -16.38
CA ARG A 161 -0.80 6.81 -16.72
C ARG A 161 -1.60 5.50 -16.86
N PHE A 162 -2.58 5.29 -15.99
CA PHE A 162 -3.44 4.11 -16.00
C PHE A 162 -4.67 4.27 -16.91
N ALA A 163 -4.74 5.29 -17.78
CA ALA A 163 -5.94 5.63 -18.55
C ALA A 163 -6.47 4.53 -19.49
N ARG A 164 -5.69 3.49 -19.76
CA ARG A 164 -6.02 2.41 -20.71
C ARG A 164 -6.38 1.08 -20.05
N VAL A 165 -6.35 1.00 -18.72
CA VAL A 165 -6.58 -0.24 -17.99
C VAL A 165 -7.77 -0.12 -17.03
N PRO A 166 -8.51 -1.21 -16.76
CA PRO A 166 -9.56 -1.20 -15.76
C PRO A 166 -8.98 -1.17 -14.34
N ILE A 167 -9.57 -0.34 -13.48
CA ILE A 167 -9.12 -0.16 -12.10
C ILE A 167 -10.29 -0.41 -11.15
N LEU A 168 -10.07 -1.22 -10.12
CA LEU A 168 -10.93 -1.27 -8.94
C LEU A 168 -10.31 -0.40 -7.85
N VAL A 169 -10.97 0.73 -7.54
CA VAL A 169 -10.58 1.60 -6.44
C VAL A 169 -11.43 1.27 -5.23
N VAL A 170 -10.78 0.88 -4.13
CA VAL A 170 -11.41 0.64 -2.83
C VAL A 170 -10.78 1.60 -1.84
N VAL A 171 -11.51 2.65 -1.45
CA VAL A 171 -10.92 3.71 -0.60
C VAL A 171 -11.04 3.33 0.86
N THR A 172 -10.06 3.77 1.65
CA THR A 172 -10.10 3.66 3.10
C THR A 172 -11.34 4.36 3.62
N GLU A 173 -11.51 5.64 3.27
CA GLU A 173 -12.59 6.45 3.79
C GLU A 173 -12.96 7.57 2.82
N VAL A 174 -14.25 7.94 2.81
CA VAL A 174 -14.75 9.12 2.12
C VAL A 174 -15.13 10.16 3.15
N LEU A 175 -14.73 11.41 2.90
CA LEU A 175 -15.10 12.54 3.74
C LEU A 175 -16.59 12.85 3.57
N ASP A 176 -17.38 12.55 4.60
CA ASP A 176 -18.72 13.08 4.78
C ASP A 176 -18.72 14.29 5.74
N LEU A 177 -19.87 14.96 5.85
CA LEU A 177 -20.00 16.16 6.70
C LEU A 177 -19.72 15.85 8.18
N ARG A 178 -20.09 14.66 8.66
CA ARG A 178 -19.88 14.25 10.06
C ARG A 178 -18.38 14.07 10.33
N ARG A 179 -17.66 13.43 9.43
CA ARG A 179 -16.21 13.22 9.49
C ARG A 179 -15.43 14.49 9.33
N LEU A 180 -15.84 15.40 8.44
CA LEU A 180 -15.22 16.72 8.35
C LEU A 180 -15.31 17.45 9.69
N LEU A 181 -16.48 17.42 10.34
CA LEU A 181 -16.65 18.01 11.67
C LEU A 181 -15.83 17.27 12.75
N LEU A 182 -15.73 15.94 12.69
CA LEU A 182 -14.90 15.15 13.59
C LEU A 182 -13.42 15.49 13.43
N GLU A 183 -12.90 15.50 12.21
CA GLU A 183 -11.51 15.87 11.88
C GLU A 183 -11.19 17.29 12.33
N LEU A 184 -12.08 18.25 12.09
CA LEU A 184 -11.91 19.63 12.58
C LEU A 184 -11.91 19.71 14.11
N ARG A 185 -12.72 18.89 14.79
CA ARG A 185 -12.73 18.81 16.26
C ARG A 185 -11.47 18.12 16.80
N LEU A 186 -11.03 17.02 16.19
CA LEU A 186 -9.81 16.30 16.54
C LEU A 186 -8.60 17.20 16.35
N ARG A 187 -8.51 17.94 15.24
CA ARG A 187 -7.46 18.95 15.02
C ARG A 187 -7.43 20.05 16.08
N ARG A 188 -8.59 20.44 16.62
CA ARG A 188 -8.68 21.46 17.68
C ARG A 188 -8.34 20.89 19.07
N ARG A 189 -8.70 19.62 19.35
CA ARG A 189 -8.47 18.96 20.65
C ARG A 189 -7.08 18.36 20.77
N MET A 190 -6.59 17.73 19.72
CA MET A 190 -5.21 17.27 19.65
C MET A 190 -4.34 18.50 19.41
N LYS A 191 -3.54 18.89 20.39
CA LYS A 191 -2.38 19.74 20.11
C LYS A 191 -1.54 18.94 19.11
N LEU A 192 -1.58 19.30 17.82
CA LEU A 192 -0.95 18.63 16.66
C LEU A 192 0.52 18.20 16.84
N ARG A 193 1.16 18.56 17.96
CA ARG A 193 2.52 18.15 18.37
C ARG A 193 2.71 16.63 18.41
N HIS A 194 1.66 15.82 18.56
CA HIS A 194 1.78 14.35 18.66
C HIS A 194 1.23 13.59 17.44
N ALA A 195 0.62 14.27 16.47
CA ALA A 195 0.04 13.61 15.30
C ALA A 195 1.02 13.56 14.12
N THR A 196 0.95 12.50 13.32
CA THR A 196 1.73 12.34 12.09
C THR A 196 0.86 12.66 10.89
N LYS A 197 1.38 13.41 9.91
CA LYS A 197 0.67 13.59 8.63
C LYS A 197 0.60 12.22 7.93
N ALA A 198 -0.62 11.75 7.70
CA ALA A 198 -0.92 10.43 7.12
C ALA A 198 -1.66 10.54 5.77
N GLY A 199 -1.44 11.64 5.04
CA GLY A 199 -1.97 11.83 3.69
C GLY A 199 -3.13 12.81 3.59
N TYR A 200 -4.16 12.43 2.84
CA TYR A 200 -5.29 13.29 2.46
C TYR A 200 -6.63 12.55 2.54
N LEU A 201 -7.67 13.21 3.06
CA LEU A 201 -9.06 12.76 2.97
C LEU A 201 -9.80 13.57 1.90
N ARG A 202 -10.72 12.92 1.17
CA ARG A 202 -11.49 13.54 0.09
C ARG A 202 -12.96 13.18 0.17
N SER A 203 -13.82 14.12 -0.23
CA SER A 203 -15.23 13.80 -0.51
C SER A 203 -15.35 12.96 -1.79
N SER A 204 -16.45 12.24 -1.98
CA SER A 204 -16.67 11.44 -3.20
C SER A 204 -16.50 12.28 -4.46
N ALA A 205 -17.05 13.50 -4.47
CA ALA A 205 -16.93 14.40 -5.62
C ALA A 205 -15.50 14.87 -5.89
N ALA A 206 -14.67 15.01 -4.85
CA ALA A 206 -13.25 15.32 -5.02
C ALA A 206 -12.49 14.11 -5.56
N PHE A 207 -12.79 12.90 -5.07
CA PHE A 207 -12.23 11.66 -5.61
C PHE A 207 -12.61 11.45 -7.08
N GLU A 208 -13.89 11.52 -7.41
CA GLU A 208 -14.38 11.32 -8.78
C GLU A 208 -13.80 12.31 -9.78
N ALA A 209 -13.50 13.54 -9.35
CA ALA A 209 -12.85 14.53 -10.20
C ALA A 209 -11.42 14.14 -10.61
N LEU A 210 -10.73 13.25 -9.89
CA LEU A 210 -9.35 12.85 -10.17
C LEU A 210 -9.26 11.96 -11.42
N TRP A 211 -10.19 11.03 -11.59
CA TRP A 211 -10.20 10.08 -12.71
C TRP A 211 -11.20 10.43 -13.80
N ARG A 212 -12.14 11.36 -13.56
CA ARG A 212 -13.18 11.73 -14.53
C ARG A 212 -12.65 12.00 -15.96
N PRO A 213 -11.48 12.64 -16.17
CA PRO A 213 -10.95 12.87 -17.51
C PRO A 213 -10.57 11.58 -18.26
N THR A 214 -10.16 10.53 -17.54
CA THR A 214 -9.57 9.32 -18.14
C THR A 214 -10.48 8.10 -18.06
N HIS A 215 -11.37 8.06 -17.07
CA HIS A 215 -12.23 6.92 -16.79
C HIS A 215 -13.71 7.30 -16.70
N THR A 216 -14.57 6.37 -17.07
CA THR A 216 -15.94 6.30 -16.54
C THR A 216 -15.90 5.52 -15.23
N SER A 217 -16.80 5.83 -14.30
CA SER A 217 -16.82 5.20 -12.99
C SER A 217 -18.21 4.71 -12.63
N HIS A 218 -18.29 3.51 -12.07
CA HIS A 218 -19.49 2.97 -11.46
C HIS A 218 -19.25 2.79 -9.96
N PRO A 219 -19.99 3.51 -9.09
CA PRO A 219 -19.85 3.34 -7.66
C PRO A 219 -20.37 1.97 -7.24
N ILE A 220 -19.58 1.25 -6.45
CA ILE A 220 -19.90 -0.06 -5.91
C ILE A 220 -19.48 -0.09 -4.44
N ARG A 221 -19.87 -1.15 -3.73
CA ARG A 221 -19.51 -1.33 -2.33
C ARG A 221 -18.73 -2.62 -2.16
N MET A 222 -17.53 -2.53 -1.62
CA MET A 222 -16.72 -3.69 -1.24
C MET A 222 -16.84 -3.88 0.26
N HIS A 223 -17.82 -4.68 0.66
CA HIS A 223 -18.15 -4.93 2.06
C HIS A 223 -18.51 -3.62 2.81
N ASP A 224 -17.62 -3.10 3.64
CA ASP A 224 -17.80 -1.91 4.45
C ASP A 224 -17.24 -0.64 3.79
N LEU A 225 -16.49 -0.76 2.69
CA LEU A 225 -15.80 0.34 2.05
C LEU A 225 -16.51 0.86 0.79
N SER A 226 -16.45 2.18 0.61
CA SER A 226 -16.82 2.82 -0.65
C SER A 226 -15.82 2.43 -1.73
N SER A 227 -16.32 2.18 -2.94
CA SER A 227 -15.49 1.71 -4.04
C SER A 227 -16.01 2.18 -5.38
N TRP A 228 -15.14 2.17 -6.39
CA TRP A 228 -15.50 2.47 -7.76
C TRP A 228 -14.84 1.47 -8.69
N GLU A 229 -15.63 0.93 -9.60
CA GLU A 229 -15.09 0.35 -10.82
C GLU A 229 -14.80 1.49 -11.79
N LEU A 230 -13.55 1.61 -12.21
CA LEU A 230 -13.12 2.54 -13.24
C LEU A 230 -12.87 1.79 -14.54
N ARG A 231 -13.54 2.23 -15.61
CA ARG A 231 -13.32 1.73 -16.96
C ARG A 231 -12.67 2.82 -17.81
N PRO A 232 -11.67 2.49 -18.64
CA PRO A 232 -11.11 3.42 -19.59
C PRO A 232 -12.20 4.10 -20.40
N ARG A 233 -12.11 5.42 -20.58
CA ARG A 233 -12.94 6.09 -21.59
C ARG A 233 -12.50 5.58 -22.95
N ALA A 234 -13.46 5.22 -23.80
CA ALA A 234 -13.18 5.04 -25.21
C ALA A 234 -12.59 6.35 -25.73
N VAL A 235 -11.31 6.32 -26.14
CA VAL A 235 -10.74 7.41 -26.91
C VAL A 235 -11.55 7.47 -28.20
N GLY A 236 -12.14 8.62 -28.50
CA GLY A 236 -12.96 8.80 -29.70
C GLY A 236 -12.23 8.27 -30.92
N ARG A 237 -12.77 7.20 -31.52
CA ARG A 237 -12.41 6.75 -32.86
C ARG A 237 -12.89 7.81 -33.85
N THR A 238 -12.03 8.73 -34.23
CA THR A 238 -12.06 9.27 -35.60
C THR A 238 -11.28 8.30 -36.48
N ASP A 239 -12.04 7.38 -37.06
CA ASP A 239 -12.01 6.96 -38.47
C ASP A 239 -12.30 5.47 -38.67
N SER A 240 -13.47 5.28 -39.28
CA SER A 240 -13.87 4.24 -40.24
C SER A 240 -13.36 2.81 -40.05
N ALA A 241 -14.33 1.94 -39.74
CA ALA A 241 -14.54 0.64 -40.37
C ALA A 241 -13.31 -0.26 -40.61
N ARG A 242 -13.11 -1.23 -39.71
CA ARG A 242 -13.15 -2.68 -40.02
C ARG A 242 -13.08 -3.44 -38.70
N GLY A 243 -13.92 -4.46 -38.58
CA GLY A 243 -14.04 -5.29 -37.38
C GLY A 243 -12.70 -5.93 -37.03
N LEU A 244 -12.32 -5.84 -35.76
CA LEU A 244 -11.22 -6.61 -35.21
C LEU A 244 -11.62 -7.06 -33.80
N SER A 245 -11.80 -8.38 -33.70
CA SER A 245 -11.53 -9.15 -32.49
C SER A 245 -10.19 -8.67 -31.92
N HIS A 246 -10.20 -8.03 -30.75
CA HIS A 246 -8.96 -7.66 -30.07
C HIS A 246 -8.45 -8.88 -29.31
N THR A 247 -7.69 -9.73 -30.00
CA THR A 247 -6.62 -10.47 -29.35
C THR A 247 -5.60 -9.45 -28.83
N TYR A 248 -5.51 -9.35 -27.51
CA TYR A 248 -4.46 -8.61 -26.83
C TYR A 248 -3.13 -9.34 -27.08
N GLU A 249 -2.27 -8.77 -27.92
CA GLU A 249 -0.87 -9.20 -28.01
C GLU A 249 -0.08 -8.56 -26.86
N PRO A 250 0.57 -9.35 -25.98
CA PRO A 250 1.42 -8.80 -24.94
C PRO A 250 2.65 -8.13 -25.56
N LEU A 251 2.98 -6.93 -25.06
CA LEU A 251 4.22 -6.24 -25.42
C LEU A 251 5.44 -7.10 -25.05
N PRO A 252 6.52 -7.10 -25.86
CA PRO A 252 7.69 -7.93 -25.61
C PRO A 252 8.35 -7.56 -24.28
N GLU A 253 8.61 -8.59 -23.46
CA GLU A 253 9.32 -8.48 -22.20
C GLU A 253 10.70 -7.84 -22.42
N ARG A 254 10.88 -6.60 -21.97
CA ARG A 254 12.23 -6.07 -21.74
C ARG A 254 12.82 -6.84 -20.57
N ARG A 255 13.82 -7.69 -20.83
CA ARG A 255 14.66 -8.32 -19.81
C ARG A 255 15.21 -7.24 -18.87
N VAL A 256 14.67 -7.17 -17.66
CA VAL A 256 15.29 -6.47 -16.54
C VAL A 256 16.53 -7.27 -16.18
N ARG A 257 17.71 -6.65 -16.32
CA ARG A 257 18.97 -7.21 -15.81
C ARG A 257 18.85 -7.28 -14.29
N THR A 258 18.59 -8.47 -13.74
CA THR A 258 18.89 -8.78 -12.35
C THR A 258 20.41 -8.75 -12.19
N ARG A 259 20.92 -7.72 -11.49
CA ARG A 259 22.29 -7.75 -10.98
C ARG A 259 22.21 -8.56 -9.68
N ALA A 260 22.55 -9.84 -9.75
CA ALA A 260 22.81 -10.62 -8.55
C ALA A 260 23.98 -9.93 -7.82
N ALA A 261 23.80 -9.61 -6.53
CA ALA A 261 24.92 -9.24 -5.68
C ALA A 261 25.76 -10.51 -5.45
N GLU A 262 27.02 -10.46 -5.83
CA GLU A 262 27.98 -11.53 -5.58
C GLU A 262 28.21 -11.68 -4.05
N PRO A 263 28.37 -12.90 -3.51
CA PRO A 263 28.56 -13.14 -2.07
C PRO A 263 29.82 -12.52 -1.45
N SER A 264 30.71 -11.91 -2.24
CA SER A 264 31.96 -11.31 -1.78
C SER A 264 31.79 -9.95 -1.08
N ASP A 265 30.69 -9.25 -1.32
CA ASP A 265 30.55 -7.85 -0.87
C ASP A 265 30.05 -7.72 0.58
N VAL A 266 29.66 -8.83 1.22
CA VAL A 266 29.12 -8.86 2.59
C VAL A 266 30.23 -9.13 3.64
N ILE A 267 31.39 -9.65 3.23
CA ILE A 267 32.45 -10.07 4.17
C ILE A 267 33.40 -8.90 4.54
N ASP A 268 33.45 -7.83 3.74
CA ASP A 268 34.42 -6.73 3.96
C ASP A 268 33.94 -5.65 4.96
N HIS A 269 32.67 -5.66 5.36
CA HIS A 269 32.13 -4.72 6.36
C HIS A 269 32.22 -5.20 7.82
N LEU A 270 32.56 -6.46 8.06
CA LEU A 270 32.69 -7.02 9.42
C LEU A 270 34.14 -7.11 9.94
N ARG A 271 35.13 -6.64 9.16
CA ARG A 271 36.56 -6.77 9.50
C ARG A 271 37.29 -5.46 9.83
N LYS A 272 36.58 -4.32 9.86
CA LYS A 272 37.16 -2.97 10.12
C LYS A 272 36.61 -2.27 11.37
N GLY A 273 36.22 -3.02 12.39
CA GLY A 273 35.66 -2.48 13.64
C GLY A 273 36.50 -2.69 14.90
N ASP A 274 37.75 -3.15 14.80
CA ASP A 274 38.54 -3.53 15.97
C ASP A 274 39.93 -2.88 15.95
N ARG A 275 40.07 -1.77 16.68
CA ARG A 275 41.31 -1.31 17.36
C ARG A 275 41.11 0.03 18.09
N THR A 276 41.46 0.01 19.38
CA THR A 276 41.75 1.13 20.31
C THR A 276 40.54 1.95 20.77
N VAL A 277 40.23 2.05 22.06
CA VAL A 277 41.06 2.69 23.11
C VAL A 277 40.97 1.93 24.45
N GLY A 278 42.13 1.57 25.00
CA GLY A 278 42.30 1.23 26.41
C GLY A 278 42.63 2.47 27.23
N GLY A 279 42.15 2.52 28.48
CA GLY A 279 42.42 3.62 29.40
C GLY A 279 41.80 3.39 30.78
N LEU A 280 42.52 2.61 31.60
CA LEU A 280 42.28 2.29 33.01
C LEU A 280 41.89 3.48 33.90
N SER A 281 41.00 3.23 34.87
CA SER A 281 41.26 3.53 36.29
C SER A 281 40.37 2.67 37.21
N ARG A 282 41.02 2.07 38.21
CA ARG A 282 40.49 1.19 39.28
C ARG A 282 40.03 2.02 40.50
N HIS A 283 39.42 1.31 41.45
CA HIS A 283 38.93 1.67 42.80
C HIS A 283 37.42 1.92 42.83
N ASP A 284 36.58 1.28 43.65
CA ASP A 284 36.81 0.50 44.87
C ASP A 284 35.70 -0.55 45.11
N GLU A 285 36.01 -1.46 46.03
CA GLU A 285 35.26 -2.60 46.52
C GLU A 285 34.01 -2.27 47.38
N GLY A 286 33.16 -3.29 47.57
CA GLY A 286 32.12 -3.35 48.62
C GLY A 286 30.71 -3.12 48.08
N GLY A 287 29.71 -3.96 48.29
CA GLY A 287 29.53 -5.10 49.17
C GLY A 287 28.07 -5.55 49.06
N LEU A 288 27.82 -6.82 49.36
CA LEU A 288 26.53 -7.51 49.38
C LEU A 288 25.40 -6.74 50.09
N GLN A 289 24.17 -6.82 49.56
CA GLN A 289 23.05 -7.44 50.29
C GLN A 289 21.80 -7.66 49.42
N ARG A 290 21.20 -8.84 49.62
CA ARG A 290 19.92 -9.32 49.09
C ARG A 290 18.74 -8.75 49.92
N PRO A 291 17.49 -8.88 49.41
CA PRO A 291 16.33 -8.11 49.85
C PRO A 291 15.51 -8.81 50.94
N ASP A 292 14.61 -8.06 51.58
CA ASP A 292 13.29 -8.49 52.10
C ASP A 292 12.57 -7.29 52.77
N PRO A 293 11.25 -7.34 53.04
CA PRO A 293 10.25 -8.35 52.69
C PRO A 293 9.10 -7.83 51.79
#